data_AF-A0A0F9TPD2-F1
#
_entry.id   AF-A0A0F9TPD2-F1
#
_cell.length_a   1.000
_cell.length_b   1.000
_cell.length_c   1.000
_cell.angle_alpha   90.00
_cell.angle_beta   90.00
_cell.angle_gamma   90.00
#
_symmetry.space_group_name_H-M   'P 1'
#
loop_
_entity.id
_entity.type
_entity.pdbx_description
1 polymer ?
#
loop_
_entity_poly.entity_id
_entity_poly.type
_entity_poly.pdbx_seq_one_letter_code
_entity_poly.pdbx_strand_id
1 'polypeptide(L)'
;MKRTEIKRRPLSDTALNNLEPEAGVYREQDGQGLYFKVKPDGKKAWELRYKRSDGKWSWLGLGIYPSVSGLRARELADRHRKNISDGKDPIVQKKQAKAALQNIADSNFKNLALDWFEARKYRWGQSHQKRVLGALELHVFPSMGAREGLKKTS
;
A
#
# COMPACT_ATOMS: atom_id res chain seq x y z
N MET A 1 23.46 -19.54 -12.52
CA MET A 1 24.28 -18.34 -12.81
C MET A 1 24.28 -17.43 -11.61
N LYS A 2 25.47 -17.10 -11.10
CA LYS A 2 25.63 -16.14 -10.01
C LYS A 2 25.45 -14.72 -10.53
N ARG A 3 24.97 -13.79 -9.69
CA ARG A 3 24.82 -12.39 -10.11
C ARG A 3 26.15 -11.71 -10.50
N THR A 4 27.26 -12.18 -9.95
CA THR A 4 28.61 -11.72 -10.31
C THR A 4 29.00 -12.05 -11.74
N GLU A 5 28.28 -12.96 -12.40
CA GLU A 5 28.55 -13.40 -13.77
C GLU A 5 27.73 -12.60 -14.80
N ILE A 6 26.91 -11.63 -14.38
CA ILE A 6 26.14 -10.77 -15.27
C ILE A 6 27.09 -9.83 -16.02
N LYS A 7 27.20 -10.02 -17.34
CA LYS A 7 28.09 -9.22 -18.20
C LYS A 7 27.40 -8.12 -18.99
N ARG A 8 26.08 -8.22 -19.21
CA ARG A 8 25.34 -7.30 -20.07
C ARG A 8 23.99 -6.92 -19.48
N ARG A 9 23.61 -5.67 -19.74
CA ARG A 9 22.29 -5.10 -19.48
C ARG A 9 21.77 -4.49 -20.78
N PRO A 10 20.45 -4.51 -21.02
CA PRO A 10 19.43 -5.07 -20.13
C PRO A 10 19.48 -6.61 -20.09
N LEU A 11 18.97 -7.23 -19.04
CA LEU A 11 19.10 -8.66 -18.78
C LEU A 11 18.31 -9.45 -19.84
N SER A 12 18.92 -10.48 -20.42
CA SER A 12 18.22 -11.40 -21.33
C SER A 12 17.31 -12.35 -20.54
N ASP A 13 16.25 -12.85 -21.16
CA ASP A 13 15.35 -13.81 -20.51
C ASP A 13 16.08 -15.09 -20.08
N THR A 14 17.09 -15.54 -20.84
CA THR A 14 17.96 -16.64 -20.45
C THR A 14 18.75 -16.33 -19.18
N ALA A 15 19.33 -15.13 -19.07
CA ALA A 15 20.05 -14.71 -17.88
C ALA A 15 19.10 -14.64 -16.67
N LEU A 16 17.91 -14.06 -16.84
CA LEU A 16 16.89 -13.94 -15.79
C LEU A 16 16.43 -15.31 -15.29
N ASN A 17 16.21 -16.26 -16.20
CA ASN A 17 15.84 -17.63 -15.86
C ASN A 17 16.94 -18.34 -15.06
N ASN A 18 18.20 -18.12 -15.43
CA ASN A 18 19.35 -18.82 -14.86
C ASN A 18 19.91 -18.19 -13.58
N LEU A 19 19.40 -17.02 -13.14
CA LEU A 19 19.82 -16.40 -11.88
C LEU A 19 19.47 -17.30 -10.68
N GLU A 20 20.47 -17.63 -9.88
CA GLU A 20 20.30 -18.50 -8.71
C GLU A 20 19.86 -17.72 -7.47
N PRO A 21 19.03 -18.30 -6.59
CA PRO A 21 18.78 -17.72 -5.28
C PRO A 21 20.07 -17.68 -4.43
N GLU A 22 20.20 -16.66 -3.60
CA GLU A 22 21.25 -16.54 -2.59
C GLU A 22 20.63 -16.63 -1.18
N ALA A 23 21.47 -16.67 -0.14
CA ALA A 23 21.01 -16.68 1.26
C ALA A 23 20.12 -15.48 1.61
N GLY A 24 20.31 -14.35 0.93
CA GLY A 24 19.53 -13.13 1.10
C GLY A 24 18.79 -12.73 -0.17
N VAL A 25 17.77 -11.89 0.00
CA VAL A 25 17.10 -11.24 -1.14
C VAL A 25 18.08 -10.27 -1.79
N TYR A 26 18.27 -10.42 -3.10
CA TYR A 26 19.08 -9.49 -3.88
C TYR A 26 18.29 -8.91 -5.05
N ARG A 27 18.85 -7.84 -5.63
CA ARG A 27 18.26 -7.10 -6.74
C ARG A 27 19.33 -6.78 -7.77
N GLU A 28 19.04 -7.08 -9.01
CA GLU A 28 19.89 -6.75 -10.15
C GLU A 28 19.26 -5.66 -10.99
N GLN A 29 20.00 -4.59 -11.24
CA GLN A 29 19.51 -3.50 -12.06
C GLN A 29 19.42 -3.95 -13.52
N ASP A 30 18.26 -3.75 -14.15
CA ASP A 30 18.08 -3.96 -15.59
C ASP A 30 18.29 -2.65 -16.36
N GLY A 31 17.85 -1.52 -15.78
CA GLY A 31 18.06 -0.17 -16.32
C GLY A 31 16.98 0.81 -15.89
N GLN A 32 17.27 2.13 -15.91
CA GLN A 32 16.28 3.19 -15.64
C GLN A 32 15.49 3.03 -14.32
N GLY A 33 16.11 2.46 -13.28
CA GLY A 33 15.43 2.18 -12.00
C GLY A 33 14.59 0.90 -11.98
N LEU A 34 14.53 0.13 -13.08
CA LEU A 34 13.98 -1.23 -13.09
C LEU A 34 15.00 -2.21 -12.52
N TYR A 35 14.55 -3.06 -11.60
CA TYR A 35 15.33 -4.09 -10.94
C TYR A 35 14.62 -5.45 -11.02
N PHE A 36 15.44 -6.48 -11.15
CA PHE A 36 15.03 -7.87 -11.01
C PHE A 36 15.37 -8.37 -9.62
N LYS A 37 14.34 -8.69 -8.82
CA LYS A 37 14.46 -9.20 -7.46
C LYS A 37 14.47 -10.73 -7.49
N VAL A 38 15.42 -11.33 -6.79
CA VAL A 38 15.48 -12.77 -6.55
C VAL A 38 15.46 -13.00 -5.03
N LYS A 39 14.54 -13.86 -4.58
CA LYS A 39 14.42 -14.27 -3.18
C LYS A 39 15.18 -15.57 -2.91
N PRO A 40 15.53 -15.86 -1.63
CA PRO A 40 16.13 -17.15 -1.26
C PRO A 40 15.26 -18.37 -1.59
N ASP A 41 13.94 -18.21 -1.64
CA ASP A 41 12.99 -19.26 -2.05
C ASP A 41 12.92 -19.47 -3.57
N GLY A 42 13.83 -18.84 -4.34
CA GLY A 42 13.87 -18.93 -5.79
C GLY A 42 12.83 -18.08 -6.52
N LYS A 43 11.89 -17.43 -5.81
CA LYS A 43 10.89 -16.58 -6.45
C LYS A 43 11.53 -15.32 -7.01
N LYS A 44 11.14 -14.98 -8.23
CA LYS A 44 11.67 -13.87 -9.00
C LYS A 44 10.57 -12.87 -9.33
N ALA A 45 10.88 -11.59 -9.25
CA ALA A 45 9.91 -10.54 -9.53
C ALA A 45 10.58 -9.26 -10.03
N TRP A 46 9.83 -8.47 -10.78
CA TRP A 46 10.23 -7.15 -11.24
C TRP A 46 9.82 -6.08 -10.23
N GLU A 47 10.74 -5.17 -9.92
CA GLU A 47 10.50 -4.00 -9.07
C GLU A 47 11.03 -2.73 -9.74
N LEU A 48 10.25 -1.66 -9.71
CA LEU A 48 10.66 -0.32 -10.10
C LEU A 48 11.03 0.48 -8.85
N ARG A 49 12.26 1.00 -8.80
CA ARG A 49 12.69 1.99 -7.82
C ARG A 49 12.31 3.37 -8.34
N TYR A 50 11.52 4.11 -7.58
CA TYR A 50 11.05 5.44 -7.97
C TYR A 50 10.99 6.38 -6.77
N LYS A 51 10.96 7.69 -7.05
CA LYS A 51 10.77 8.73 -6.06
C LYS A 51 9.28 9.07 -5.99
N ARG A 52 8.68 8.92 -4.82
CA ARG A 52 7.28 9.27 -4.54
C ARG A 52 7.10 10.78 -4.53
N SER A 53 5.85 11.24 -4.60
CA SER A 53 5.50 12.67 -4.52
C SER A 53 5.96 13.35 -3.22
N ASP A 54 6.08 12.60 -2.12
CA ASP A 54 6.64 13.08 -0.83
C ASP A 54 8.19 13.15 -0.83
N GLY A 55 8.83 12.94 -1.97
CA GLY A 55 10.27 12.97 -2.15
C GLY A 55 11.01 11.72 -1.67
N LYS A 56 10.32 10.72 -1.11
CA LYS A 56 10.95 9.51 -0.59
C LYS A 56 11.11 8.43 -1.66
N TRP A 57 12.21 7.70 -1.63
CA TRP A 57 12.42 6.54 -2.49
C TRP A 57 11.53 5.37 -2.07
N SER A 58 10.96 4.68 -3.05
CA SER A 58 10.12 3.50 -2.82
C SER A 58 10.30 2.46 -3.94
N TRP A 59 9.79 1.27 -3.67
CA TRP A 59 9.78 0.13 -4.59
C TRP A 59 8.35 -0.17 -5.00
N LEU A 60 8.12 -0.29 -6.30
CA LEU A 60 6.85 -0.71 -6.88
C LEU A 60 7.02 -2.08 -7.54
N GLY A 61 6.29 -3.08 -7.09
CA GLY A 61 6.26 -4.39 -7.75
C GLY A 61 5.54 -4.30 -9.11
N LEU A 62 6.18 -4.79 -10.17
CA LEU A 62 5.62 -4.82 -11.53
C LEU A 62 5.10 -6.21 -11.94
N GLY A 63 5.38 -7.24 -11.13
CA GLY A 63 4.88 -8.61 -11.32
C GLY A 63 5.94 -9.67 -11.07
N ILE A 64 5.52 -10.93 -11.05
CA ILE A 64 6.38 -12.09 -10.88
C ILE A 64 6.92 -12.59 -12.22
N TYR A 65 8.13 -13.12 -12.24
CA TYR A 65 8.72 -13.81 -13.40
C TYR A 65 8.44 -15.31 -13.26
N PRO A 66 8.09 -16.04 -14.34
CA PRO A 66 8.09 -15.62 -15.76
C PRO A 66 6.77 -15.01 -16.26
N SER A 67 5.73 -14.89 -15.43
CA SER A 67 4.43 -14.30 -15.85
C SER A 67 4.57 -12.89 -16.44
N VAL A 68 5.56 -12.12 -15.97
CA VAL A 68 6.00 -10.86 -16.57
C VAL A 68 7.42 -11.04 -17.10
N SER A 69 7.56 -11.04 -18.44
CA SER A 69 8.84 -11.11 -19.13
C SER A 69 9.68 -9.84 -18.95
N GLY A 70 10.98 -9.90 -19.28
CA GLY A 70 11.84 -8.71 -19.22
C GLY A 70 11.38 -7.58 -20.11
N LEU A 71 10.91 -7.90 -21.33
CA LEU A 71 10.32 -6.91 -22.24
C LEU A 71 9.10 -6.24 -21.60
N ARG A 72 8.16 -7.04 -21.09
CA ARG A 72 6.93 -6.51 -20.49
C ARG A 72 7.22 -5.66 -19.25
N ALA A 73 8.19 -6.07 -18.42
CA ALA A 73 8.60 -5.29 -17.26
C ALA A 73 9.13 -3.90 -17.63
N ARG A 74 9.90 -3.79 -18.72
CA ARG A 74 10.41 -2.50 -19.23
C ARG A 74 9.28 -1.59 -19.69
N GLU A 75 8.33 -2.12 -20.47
CA GLU A 75 7.13 -1.36 -20.90
C GLU A 75 6.30 -0.86 -19.70
N LEU A 76 6.11 -1.72 -18.70
CA LEU A 76 5.41 -1.36 -17.46
C LEU A 76 6.17 -0.25 -16.72
N ALA A 77 7.50 -0.37 -16.62
CA ALA A 77 8.34 0.62 -15.97
C ALA A 77 8.28 1.98 -16.67
N ASP A 78 8.34 2.02 -18.00
CA ASP A 78 8.20 3.25 -18.80
C ASP A 78 6.84 3.93 -18.57
N ARG A 79 5.76 3.15 -18.61
CA ARG A 79 4.42 3.67 -18.34
C ARG A 79 4.30 4.23 -16.92
N HIS A 80 4.87 3.55 -15.93
CA HIS A 80 4.86 4.03 -14.55
C HIS A 80 5.69 5.30 -14.37
N ARG A 81 6.88 5.39 -14.98
CA ARG A 81 7.70 6.61 -14.98
C ARG A 81 6.95 7.80 -15.58
N LYS A 82 6.28 7.60 -16.73
CA LYS A 82 5.46 8.64 -17.37
C LYS A 82 4.30 9.08 -16.46
N ASN A 83 3.61 8.14 -15.83
CA ASN A 83 2.54 8.49 -14.89
C ASN A 83 3.07 9.30 -13.69
N ILE A 84 4.24 8.95 -13.16
CA ILE A 84 4.87 9.67 -12.05
C ILE A 84 5.29 11.09 -12.48
N SER A 85 5.89 11.25 -13.66
CA SER A 85 6.24 12.58 -14.19
C SER A 85 5.00 13.45 -14.42
N ASP A 86 3.88 12.83 -14.80
CA ASP A 86 2.59 13.51 -14.96
C ASP A 86 1.85 13.75 -13.62
N GLY A 87 2.49 13.47 -12.47
CA GLY A 87 1.92 13.66 -11.13
C GLY A 87 0.87 12.61 -10.72
N LYS A 88 0.69 11.55 -11.51
CA LYS A 88 -0.31 10.48 -11.29
C LYS A 88 0.31 9.30 -10.55
N ASP A 89 0.71 9.51 -9.29
CA ASP A 89 1.22 8.42 -8.42
C ASP A 89 0.06 7.53 -7.91
N PRO A 90 -0.08 6.27 -8.39
CA PRO A 90 -1.20 5.41 -8.03
C PRO A 90 -1.16 4.92 -6.58
N ILE A 91 0.02 4.89 -5.94
CA ILE A 91 0.16 4.47 -4.54
C ILE A 91 -0.40 5.56 -3.61
N VAL A 92 -0.14 6.82 -3.94
CA VAL A 92 -0.69 7.96 -3.20
C VAL A 92 -2.21 8.00 -3.36
N GLN A 93 -2.73 7.83 -4.58
CA GLN A 93 -4.17 7.81 -4.83
C GLN A 93 -4.87 6.68 -4.07
N LYS A 94 -4.31 5.46 -4.09
CA LYS A 94 -4.89 4.32 -3.36
C LYS A 94 -4.88 4.54 -1.84
N LYS A 95 -3.80 5.13 -1.30
CA LYS A 95 -3.71 5.47 0.12
C LYS A 95 -4.71 6.55 0.51
N GLN A 96 -4.86 7.59 -0.32
CA GLN A 96 -5.85 8.65 -0.12
C GLN A 96 -7.28 8.10 -0.19
N ALA A 97 -7.58 7.21 -1.14
CA ALA A 97 -8.88 6.56 -1.24
C ALA A 97 -9.20 5.69 -0.01
N LYS A 98 -8.21 4.90 0.48
CA LYS A 98 -8.39 4.13 1.73
C LYS A 98 -8.66 5.06 2.93
N ALA A 99 -7.89 6.14 3.06
CA ALA A 99 -8.08 7.12 4.13
C ALA A 99 -9.44 7.82 4.05
N ALA A 100 -9.90 8.19 2.85
CA ALA A 100 -11.21 8.78 2.64
C ALA A 100 -12.35 7.83 3.02
N LEU A 101 -12.26 6.55 2.63
CA LEU A 101 -13.24 5.52 3.03
C LEU A 101 -13.27 5.32 4.54
N GLN A 102 -12.12 5.40 5.21
CA GLN A 102 -12.03 5.28 6.66
C GLN A 102 -12.66 6.49 7.36
N ASN A 103 -12.39 7.71 6.88
CA ASN A 103 -13.02 8.93 7.40
C ASN A 103 -14.56 8.92 7.24
N ILE A 104 -15.07 8.37 6.12
CA ILE A 104 -16.52 8.21 5.91
C ILE A 104 -17.12 7.22 6.92
N ALA A 105 -16.45 6.09 7.17
CA ALA A 105 -16.91 5.10 8.14
C ALA A 105 -16.92 5.66 9.57
N ASP A 106 -15.88 6.42 9.96
CA ASP A 106 -15.78 7.05 11.27
C ASP A 106 -16.86 8.14 11.47
N SER A 107 -17.12 8.92 10.43
CA SER A 107 -18.19 9.92 10.42
C SER A 107 -19.57 9.28 10.58
N ASN A 108 -19.81 8.13 9.93
CA ASN A 108 -21.08 7.42 10.04
C ASN A 108 -21.33 6.85 11.45
N PHE A 109 -20.32 6.28 12.10
CA PHE A 109 -20.49 5.79 13.48
C PHE A 109 -20.75 6.93 14.47
N LYS A 110 -20.01 8.04 14.34
CA LYS A 110 -20.21 9.21 15.19
C LYS A 110 -21.65 9.73 15.06
N ASN A 111 -22.15 9.86 13.83
CA ASN A 111 -23.52 10.29 13.59
C ASN A 111 -24.54 9.32 14.21
N LEU A 112 -24.37 8.00 14.02
CA LEU A 112 -25.27 7.01 14.60
C LEU A 112 -25.28 7.01 16.14
N ALA A 113 -24.11 7.20 16.76
CA ALA A 113 -23.99 7.29 18.21
C ALA A 113 -24.65 8.56 18.77
N LEU A 114 -24.55 9.68 18.05
CA LEU A 114 -25.25 10.93 18.40
C LEU A 114 -26.75 10.80 18.22
N ASP A 115 -27.22 10.19 17.13
CA ASP A 115 -28.65 9.91 16.92
C ASP A 115 -29.22 9.02 18.02
N TRP A 116 -28.47 7.97 18.40
CA TRP A 116 -28.82 7.09 19.51
C TRP A 116 -28.90 7.84 20.84
N PHE A 117 -27.95 8.75 21.09
CA PHE A 117 -27.91 9.59 22.29
C PHE A 117 -29.11 10.53 22.33
N GLU A 118 -29.39 11.24 21.24
CA GLU A 118 -30.53 12.14 21.09
C GLU A 118 -31.86 11.45 21.32
N ALA A 119 -32.04 10.24 20.78
CA ALA A 119 -33.24 9.44 20.98
C ALA A 119 -33.46 9.00 22.44
N ARG A 120 -32.41 8.96 23.26
CA ARG A 120 -32.44 8.42 24.63
C ARG A 120 -32.22 9.45 25.72
N LYS A 121 -31.66 10.63 25.41
CA LYS A 121 -31.21 11.61 26.41
C LYS A 121 -32.31 12.03 27.38
N TYR A 122 -33.56 12.15 26.92
CA TYR A 122 -34.69 12.56 27.75
C TYR A 122 -35.10 11.52 28.82
N ARG A 123 -34.62 10.27 28.71
CA ARG A 123 -34.80 9.24 29.75
C ARG A 123 -33.82 9.40 30.92
N TRP A 124 -32.84 10.30 30.79
CA TRP A 124 -31.80 10.54 31.78
C TRP A 124 -31.88 11.96 32.33
N GLY A 125 -31.54 12.12 33.60
CA GLY A 125 -31.31 13.45 34.18
C GLY A 125 -30.14 14.17 33.50
N GLN A 126 -30.16 15.50 33.52
CA GLN A 126 -29.19 16.37 32.85
C GLN A 126 -27.72 16.04 33.16
N SER A 127 -27.40 15.66 34.40
CA SER A 127 -26.05 15.25 34.81
C SER A 127 -25.59 13.96 34.12
N HIS A 128 -26.49 12.99 33.94
CA HIS A 128 -26.21 11.73 33.30
C HIS A 128 -26.10 11.90 31.77
N GLN A 129 -26.92 12.76 31.16
CA GLN A 129 -26.77 13.14 29.75
C GLN A 129 -25.36 13.69 29.47
N LYS A 130 -24.89 14.65 30.29
CA LYS A 130 -23.54 15.22 30.17
C LYS A 130 -22.45 14.18 30.31
N ARG A 131 -22.60 13.23 31.25
CA ARG A 131 -21.63 12.12 31.42
C ARG A 131 -21.58 11.18 30.22
N VAL A 132 -22.73 10.81 29.66
CA VAL A 132 -22.80 9.91 28.51
C VAL A 132 -22.21 10.58 27.27
N LEU A 133 -22.57 11.84 27.01
CA LEU A 133 -22.00 12.60 25.88
C LEU A 133 -20.49 12.79 26.05
N GLY A 134 -20.03 13.19 27.24
CA GLY A 134 -18.60 13.35 27.52
C GLY A 134 -17.81 12.04 27.37
N ALA A 135 -18.39 10.90 27.76
CA ALA A 135 -17.76 9.59 27.54
C ALA A 135 -17.66 9.24 26.05
N LEU A 136 -18.70 9.55 25.26
CA LEU A 136 -18.67 9.38 23.80
C LEU A 136 -17.54 10.22 23.18
N GLU A 137 -17.42 11.49 23.59
CA GLU A 137 -16.44 12.43 23.04
C GLU A 137 -15.00 12.14 23.47
N LEU A 138 -14.77 11.78 24.74
CA LEU A 138 -13.43 11.61 25.30
C LEU A 138 -12.85 10.21 25.08
N HIS A 139 -13.70 9.19 24.99
CA HIS A 139 -13.24 7.79 24.99
C HIS A 139 -13.68 7.01 23.76
N VAL A 140 -14.88 7.25 23.24
CA VAL A 140 -15.43 6.44 22.14
C VAL A 140 -15.02 6.99 20.78
N PHE A 141 -15.29 8.25 20.48
CA PHE A 141 -14.94 8.84 19.18
C PHE A 141 -13.43 8.84 18.89
N PRO A 142 -12.53 9.15 19.84
CA PRO A 142 -11.10 9.12 19.59
C PRO A 142 -10.55 7.70 19.37
N SER A 143 -11.12 6.68 20.03
CA SER A 143 -10.67 5.29 19.89
C SER A 143 -11.23 4.60 18.65
N MET A 144 -12.37 5.05 18.14
CA MET A 144 -12.98 4.49 16.92
C MET A 144 -12.28 4.96 15.65
N GLY A 145 -11.72 6.17 15.61
CA GLY A 145 -10.81 6.60 14.52
C GLY A 145 -9.48 5.84 14.45
N ALA A 146 -9.16 5.05 15.49
CA ALA A 146 -7.96 4.22 15.58
C ALA A 146 -8.23 2.71 15.40
N ARG A 147 -9.50 2.28 15.36
CA ARG A 147 -9.86 0.87 15.22
C ARG A 147 -10.13 0.52 13.76
N GLU A 148 -9.08 0.06 13.06
CA GLU A 148 -9.24 -0.65 11.80
C GLU A 148 -10.23 -1.82 11.97
N GLY A 149 -11.31 -1.78 11.17
CA GLY A 149 -12.03 -2.96 10.71
C GLY A 149 -12.73 -3.79 11.77
N LEU A 150 -13.99 -3.46 12.08
CA LEU A 150 -14.97 -4.51 12.36
C LEU A 150 -15.09 -5.35 11.09
N LYS A 151 -14.34 -6.46 11.03
CA LYS A 151 -14.61 -7.56 10.11
C LYS A 151 -16.08 -7.93 10.32
N LYS A 152 -16.92 -7.69 9.31
CA LYS A 152 -18.22 -8.34 9.22
C LYS A 152 -17.95 -9.84 9.14
N THR A 153 -18.06 -10.54 10.27
CA THR A 153 -18.27 -11.98 10.25
C THR A 153 -19.66 -12.19 9.67
N SER A 154 -19.68 -12.83 8.51
CA SER A 154 -20.87 -13.38 7.88
C SER A 154 -21.44 -14.54 8.70
#